data_AF-A0A3D3P3J7-F1
#
_entry.id   AF-A0A3D3P3J7-F1
#
_cell.length_a   1.000
_cell.length_b   1.000
_cell.length_c   1.000
_cell.angle_alpha   90.00
_cell.angle_beta   90.00
_cell.angle_gamma   90.00
#
_symmetry.space_group_name_H-M   'P 1'
#
loop_
_entity.id
_entity.type
_entity.pdbx_description
1 polymer ?
#
loop_
_entity_poly.entity_id
_entity_poly.type
_entity_poly.pdbx_seq_one_letter_code
_entity_poly.pdbx_strand_id
1 'polypeptide(L)'
;LLEKDPYSKTGLIGKEALIGLPPNEILQQLFQKEFDRHEINWPVSVEVNSTDVVRDFVVRGFGIGIGIFIPDQPNPKGVKPLVLPNFPPLVIGAMYQGKAKGVVEDFLTIAKAHVKKFSR
;
A
#
# COMPACT_ATOMS: atom_id res chain seq x y z
N LEU A 1 7.50 -5.71 16.08
CA LEU A 1 7.25 -4.58 15.15
C LEU A 1 6.58 -3.41 15.85
N LEU A 2 5.66 -3.68 16.78
CA LEU A 2 5.05 -2.66 17.63
C LEU A 2 5.51 -2.82 19.08
N GLU A 3 5.48 -1.74 19.86
CA GLU A 3 5.57 -1.73 21.33
C GLU A 3 4.53 -0.82 21.94
N LYS A 4 4.36 -0.91 23.27
CA LYS A 4 3.44 -0.06 24.00
C LYS A 4 3.89 1.39 23.92
N ASP A 5 2.98 2.27 23.55
CA ASP A 5 3.19 3.71 23.63
C ASP A 5 3.25 4.12 25.13
N PRO A 6 4.36 4.70 25.62
CA PRO A 6 4.47 5.12 27.01
C PRO A 6 3.53 6.28 27.36
N TYR A 7 2.99 6.99 26.37
CA TYR A 7 2.09 8.13 26.52
C TYR A 7 0.62 7.78 26.26
N SER A 8 0.31 6.55 25.83
CA SER A 8 -1.07 6.07 25.64
C SER A 8 -1.42 4.94 26.61
N LYS A 9 -2.70 4.86 27.00
CA LYS A 9 -3.19 3.77 27.88
C LYS A 9 -3.20 2.43 27.15
N THR A 10 -3.57 2.44 25.87
CA THR A 10 -3.84 1.28 25.02
C THR A 10 -3.08 1.31 23.69
N GLY A 11 -2.53 2.47 23.32
CA GLY A 11 -1.85 2.66 22.04
C GLY A 11 -0.52 1.93 21.91
N LEU A 12 -0.12 1.77 20.66
CA LEU A 12 1.13 1.13 20.26
C LEU A 12 1.95 2.10 19.40
N ILE A 13 3.27 1.95 19.39
CA ILE A 13 4.19 2.67 18.49
C ILE A 13 4.96 1.70 17.62
N GLY A 14 5.31 2.13 16.41
CA GLY A 14 6.23 1.41 15.53
C GLY A 14 7.66 1.40 16.06
N LYS A 15 8.29 0.21 16.08
CA LYS A 15 9.69 0.05 16.52
C LYS A 15 10.74 0.44 15.48
N GLU A 16 10.41 0.24 14.22
CA GLU A 16 11.32 0.41 13.09
C GLU A 16 10.89 1.62 12.25
N ALA A 17 11.80 2.19 11.47
CA ALA A 17 11.45 3.26 10.54
C ALA A 17 10.38 2.78 9.54
N LEU A 18 9.29 3.55 9.39
CA LEU A 18 8.32 3.32 8.33
C LEU A 18 8.75 4.04 7.06
N ILE A 19 8.96 3.27 6.00
CA ILE A 19 9.19 3.76 4.65
C ILE A 19 7.83 3.82 3.95
N GLY A 20 7.41 5.03 3.57
CA GLY A 20 6.06 5.31 3.13
C GLY A 20 5.99 6.23 1.93
N LEU A 21 4.76 6.45 1.46
CA LEU A 21 4.46 7.39 0.39
C LEU A 21 4.01 8.74 0.99
N PRO A 22 3.93 9.81 0.19
CA PRO A 22 3.39 11.09 0.64
C PRO A 22 1.98 10.95 1.24
N PRO A 23 1.60 11.79 2.21
CA PRO A 23 0.30 11.70 2.89
C PRO A 23 -0.90 11.95 1.98
N ASN A 24 -0.70 12.53 0.79
CA ASN A 24 -1.74 12.70 -0.23
C ASN A 24 -1.94 11.45 -1.12
N GLU A 25 -1.07 10.44 -1.03
CA GLU A 25 -1.26 9.17 -1.73
C GLU A 25 -2.34 8.33 -1.06
N ILE A 26 -3.30 7.84 -1.85
CA ILE A 26 -4.43 7.05 -1.34
C ILE A 26 -3.95 5.82 -0.57
N LEU A 27 -2.92 5.15 -1.09
CA LEU A 27 -2.36 3.97 -0.42
C LEU A 27 -1.81 4.32 0.97
N GLN A 28 -1.11 5.46 1.12
CA GLN A 28 -0.61 5.90 2.43
C GLN A 28 -1.75 6.21 3.40
N GLN A 29 -2.80 6.88 2.91
CA GLN A 29 -3.97 7.23 3.73
C GLN A 29 -4.71 5.99 4.22
N LEU A 30 -4.84 4.95 3.39
CA LEU A 30 -5.47 3.69 3.81
C LEU A 30 -4.72 3.06 4.98
N PHE A 31 -3.38 3.04 4.94
CA PHE A 31 -2.58 2.49 6.03
C PHE A 31 -2.67 3.34 7.30
N GLN A 32 -2.48 4.66 7.20
CA GLN A 32 -2.51 5.53 8.38
C GLN A 32 -3.88 5.54 9.05
N LYS A 33 -4.98 5.53 8.26
CA LYS A 33 -6.33 5.43 8.80
C LYS A 33 -6.55 4.15 9.62
N GLU A 34 -6.03 3.03 9.14
CA GLU A 34 -6.12 1.76 9.88
C GLU A 34 -5.20 1.77 11.12
N PHE A 35 -4.01 2.36 11.03
CA PHE A 35 -3.14 2.55 12.19
C PHE A 35 -3.82 3.40 13.26
N ASP A 36 -4.40 4.55 12.89
CA ASP A 36 -5.16 5.42 13.78
C ASP A 36 -6.34 4.69 14.42
N ARG A 37 -7.11 3.94 13.63
CA ARG A 37 -8.26 3.13 14.11
C ARG A 37 -7.85 2.10 15.16
N HIS A 38 -6.61 1.62 15.08
CA HIS A 38 -6.04 0.65 16.00
C HIS A 38 -5.14 1.29 17.09
N GLU A 39 -5.15 2.62 17.20
CA GLU A 39 -4.29 3.38 18.12
C GLU A 39 -2.79 3.07 17.97
N ILE A 40 -2.37 2.81 16.73
CA ILE A 40 -0.98 2.58 16.36
C ILE A 40 -0.39 3.88 15.84
N ASN A 41 0.57 4.45 16.56
CA ASN A 41 1.35 5.59 16.12
C ASN A 41 2.61 5.11 15.37
N TRP A 42 2.55 5.10 14.04
CA TRP A 42 3.68 4.72 13.19
C TRP A 42 3.80 5.69 12.00
N PRO A 43 4.36 6.90 12.22
CA PRO A 43 4.47 7.90 11.18
C PRO A 43 5.53 7.50 10.16
N VAL A 44 5.36 7.97 8.92
CA VAL A 44 6.36 7.80 7.86
C VAL A 44 7.64 8.52 8.29
N SER A 45 8.73 7.76 8.41
CA SER A 45 10.06 8.27 8.77
C SER A 45 10.91 8.54 7.53
N VAL A 46 10.65 7.80 6.44
CA VAL A 46 11.29 7.97 5.13
C VAL A 46 10.19 8.01 4.08
N GLU A 47 9.95 9.20 3.52
CA GLU A 47 8.98 9.40 2.44
C GLU A 47 9.64 9.19 1.07
N VAL A 48 9.02 8.38 0.22
CA VAL A 48 9.47 8.10 -1.15
C VAL A 48 8.30 8.17 -2.12
N ASN A 49 8.57 8.36 -3.42
CA ASN A 49 7.54 8.70 -4.41
C ASN A 49 6.87 7.49 -5.11
N SER A 50 7.24 6.25 -4.79
CA SER A 50 6.63 5.07 -5.39
C SER A 50 6.80 3.81 -4.54
N THR A 51 5.92 2.83 -4.75
CA THR A 51 5.97 1.53 -4.06
C THR A 51 7.20 0.69 -4.44
N ASP A 52 7.75 0.88 -5.64
CA ASP A 52 8.99 0.22 -6.04
C ASP A 52 10.19 0.80 -5.29
N VAL A 53 10.24 2.12 -5.07
CA VAL A 53 11.28 2.74 -4.24
C VAL A 53 11.12 2.31 -2.77
N VAL A 54 9.88 2.17 -2.26
CA VAL A 54 9.66 1.58 -0.92
C VAL A 54 10.33 0.20 -0.84
N ARG A 55 10.08 -0.67 -1.83
CA ARG A 55 10.68 -2.02 -1.88
C ARG A 55 12.19 -1.99 -1.90
N ASP A 56 12.81 -1.09 -2.67
CA ASP A 56 14.26 -0.96 -2.75
C ASP A 56 14.89 -0.57 -1.41
N PHE A 57 14.23 0.31 -0.65
CA PHE A 57 14.69 0.70 0.69
C PHE A 57 14.55 -0.47 1.69
N VAL A 58 13.45 -1.22 1.63
CA VAL A 58 13.25 -2.40 2.49
C VAL A 58 14.27 -3.48 2.18
N VAL A 59 14.57 -3.77 0.91
CA VAL A 59 15.60 -4.75 0.50
C VAL A 59 16.97 -4.39 1.08
N ARG A 60 17.29 -3.10 1.17
CA ARG A 60 18.54 -2.59 1.73
C ARG A 60 18.56 -2.55 3.27
N GLY A 61 17.46 -2.90 3.92
CA GLY A 61 17.37 -2.96 5.38
C GLY A 61 17.11 -1.62 6.07
N PHE A 62 16.61 -0.62 5.37
CA PHE A 62 16.36 0.72 5.95
C PHE A 62 15.12 0.79 6.86
N GLY A 63 14.30 -0.26 6.93
CA GLY A 63 13.12 -0.30 7.77
C GLY A 63 11.99 -1.15 7.19
N ILE A 64 10.77 -0.80 7.57
CA ILE A 64 9.55 -1.50 7.16
C ILE A 64 8.82 -0.63 6.14
N GLY A 65 8.43 -1.22 5.01
CA GLY A 65 7.73 -0.52 3.94
C GLY A 65 6.25 -0.85 3.91
N ILE A 66 5.41 0.13 3.57
CA ILE A 66 4.04 -0.15 3.13
C ILE A 66 4.04 -0.69 1.69
N GLY A 67 3.05 -1.51 1.35
CA GLY A 67 2.96 -2.04 0.00
C GLY A 67 1.72 -2.85 -0.25
N ILE A 68 1.53 -3.21 -1.51
CA ILE A 68 0.46 -4.08 -1.98
C ILE A 68 1.06 -5.25 -2.75
N PHE A 69 0.33 -6.36 -2.77
CA PHE A 69 0.61 -7.45 -3.71
C PHE A 69 0.14 -7.03 -5.10
N ILE A 70 1.08 -7.01 -6.04
CA ILE A 70 0.79 -6.74 -7.45
C ILE A 70 0.75 -8.10 -8.15
N PRO A 71 -0.33 -8.42 -8.89
CA PRO A 71 -0.41 -9.66 -9.65
C PRO A 71 0.81 -9.86 -10.55
N ASP A 72 1.30 -11.10 -10.64
CA ASP A 72 2.51 -11.51 -11.36
C ASP A 72 3.83 -10.84 -10.93
N GLN A 73 3.82 -10.00 -9.89
CA GLN A 73 5.04 -9.42 -9.33
C GLN A 73 5.49 -10.21 -8.09
N PRO A 74 6.64 -10.92 -8.14
CA PRO A 74 7.14 -11.63 -6.98
C PRO A 74 7.63 -10.66 -5.91
N ASN A 75 7.60 -11.11 -4.65
CA ASN A 75 8.23 -10.36 -3.56
C ASN A 75 9.76 -10.28 -3.79
N PRO A 76 10.40 -9.15 -3.44
CA PRO A 76 11.85 -9.04 -3.52
C PRO A 76 12.56 -10.12 -2.67
N LYS A 77 13.70 -10.62 -3.15
CA LYS A 77 14.51 -11.59 -2.39
C LYS A 77 14.96 -10.98 -1.07
N GLY A 78 14.89 -11.75 0.00
CA GLY A 78 15.27 -11.30 1.35
C GLY A 78 14.23 -10.42 2.05
N VAL A 79 13.13 -10.08 1.39
CA VAL A 79 12.02 -9.34 2.01
C VAL A 79 10.93 -10.31 2.44
N LYS A 80 10.54 -10.23 3.71
CA LYS A 80 9.42 -10.99 4.26
C LYS A 80 8.15 -10.13 4.23
N PRO A 81 7.11 -10.51 3.49
CA PRO A 81 5.84 -9.78 3.52
C PRO A 81 5.16 -9.95 4.88
N LEU A 82 4.64 -8.84 5.42
CA LEU A 82 3.71 -8.85 6.55
C LEU A 82 2.29 -8.67 6.00
N VAL A 83 1.54 -9.77 5.91
CA VAL A 83 0.16 -9.71 5.45
C VAL A 83 -0.70 -9.11 6.56
N LEU A 84 -1.38 -8.01 6.26
CA LEU A 84 -2.32 -7.36 7.17
C LEU A 84 -3.75 -7.76 6.77
N PRO A 85 -4.36 -8.77 7.44
CA PRO A 85 -5.72 -9.17 7.11
C PRO A 85 -6.71 -8.06 7.46
N ASN A 86 -7.81 -7.99 6.71
CA ASN A 86 -8.91 -7.04 6.93
C ASN A 86 -8.57 -5.55 6.69
N PHE A 87 -7.45 -5.25 6.03
CA PHE A 87 -7.22 -3.90 5.49
C PHE A 87 -8.20 -3.62 4.33
N PRO A 88 -8.68 -2.38 4.20
CA PRO A 88 -9.53 -1.99 3.08
C PRO A 88 -8.79 -2.21 1.74
N PRO A 89 -9.49 -2.64 0.67
CA PRO A 89 -8.86 -2.83 -0.63
C PRO A 89 -8.49 -1.49 -1.26
N LEU A 90 -7.38 -1.47 -2.02
CA LEU A 90 -7.10 -0.38 -2.94
C LEU A 90 -8.02 -0.51 -4.16
N VAL A 91 -8.93 0.44 -4.33
CA VAL A 91 -9.89 0.45 -5.45
C VAL A 91 -9.27 1.15 -6.66
N ILE A 92 -9.14 0.43 -7.76
CA ILE A 92 -8.71 1.00 -9.05
C ILE A 92 -9.95 1.31 -9.89
N GLY A 93 -10.11 2.58 -10.25
CA GLY A 93 -11.19 3.08 -11.10
C GLY A 93 -10.68 3.61 -12.44
N ALA A 94 -11.50 3.50 -13.49
CA ALA A 94 -11.25 4.16 -14.76
C ALA A 94 -12.27 5.27 -14.97
N MET A 95 -11.80 6.49 -15.27
CA MET A 95 -12.64 7.67 -15.48
C MET A 95 -12.40 8.27 -16.86
N TYR A 96 -13.48 8.61 -17.56
CA TYR A 96 -13.45 9.27 -18.87
C TYR A 96 -14.63 10.25 -18.97
N GLN A 97 -14.49 11.27 -19.83
CA GLN A 97 -15.50 12.32 -19.97
C GLN A 97 -16.47 12.01 -21.11
N GLY A 98 -17.77 12.18 -20.85
CA GLY A 98 -18.84 11.97 -21.83
C GLY A 98 -18.97 10.50 -22.23
N LYS A 99 -19.32 10.25 -23.50
CA LYS A 99 -19.37 8.89 -24.05
C LYS A 99 -17.95 8.41 -24.35
N ALA A 100 -17.62 7.19 -23.91
CA ALA A 100 -16.36 6.56 -24.27
C ALA A 100 -16.21 6.50 -25.80
N LYS A 101 -15.02 6.87 -26.30
CA LYS A 101 -14.67 6.69 -27.71
C LYS A 101 -14.21 5.24 -27.94
N GLY A 102 -14.20 4.76 -29.17
CA GLY A 102 -13.83 3.37 -29.50
C GLY A 102 -12.54 2.90 -28.82
N VAL A 103 -11.46 3.69 -28.88
CA VAL A 103 -10.18 3.35 -28.22
C VAL A 103 -10.30 3.19 -26.69
N VAL A 104 -11.17 3.97 -26.05
CA VAL A 104 -11.42 3.87 -24.61
C VAL A 104 -12.22 2.61 -24.29
N GLU A 105 -13.23 2.30 -25.10
CA GLU A 105 -14.04 1.08 -24.96
C GLU A 105 -13.18 -0.18 -25.13
N ASP A 106 -12.29 -0.17 -26.13
CA ASP A 106 -11.33 -1.24 -26.39
C ASP A 106 -10.37 -1.41 -25.20
N PHE A 107 -9.78 -0.32 -24.71
CA PHE A 107 -8.89 -0.36 -23.55
C PHE A 107 -9.60 -0.93 -22.31
N LEU A 108 -10.81 -0.44 -22.00
CA LEU A 108 -11.57 -0.90 -20.84
C LEU A 108 -11.93 -2.39 -20.96
N THR A 109 -12.21 -2.86 -22.18
CA THR A 109 -12.49 -4.28 -22.45
C THR A 109 -11.25 -5.13 -22.17
N ILE A 110 -10.09 -4.71 -22.69
CA ILE A 110 -8.81 -5.40 -22.48
C ILE A 110 -8.43 -5.41 -20.99
N ALA A 111 -8.53 -4.25 -20.32
CA ALA A 111 -8.19 -4.12 -18.90
C ALA A 111 -9.07 -5.02 -18.02
N LYS A 112 -10.39 -5.04 -18.25
CA LYS A 112 -11.33 -5.93 -17.53
C LYS A 112 -11.02 -7.41 -17.79
N ALA A 113 -10.71 -7.78 -19.03
CA ALA A 113 -10.34 -9.15 -19.38
C ALA A 113 -9.02 -9.58 -18.71
N HIS A 114 -8.05 -8.66 -18.59
CA HIS A 114 -6.80 -8.89 -17.90
C HIS A 114 -7.01 -9.15 -16.40
N VAL A 115 -7.78 -8.31 -15.70
CA VAL A 115 -8.04 -8.46 -14.26
C VAL A 115 -8.77 -9.77 -13.93
N LYS A 116 -9.70 -10.23 -14.79
CA LYS A 116 -10.40 -11.51 -14.60
C LYS A 116 -9.46 -12.72 -14.50
N LYS A 117 -8.22 -12.65 -15.02
CA LYS A 117 -7.22 -13.72 -14.89
C LYS A 117 -6.73 -13.89 -13.44
N PHE A 118 -6.88 -12.86 -12.61
CA PHE A 118 -6.40 -12.82 -11.22
C PHE A 118 -7.52 -12.88 -10.18
N SER A 119 -8.79 -12.75 -10.58
CA SER A 119 -9.95 -12.96 -9.72
C SER A 119 -10.25 -14.46 -9.59
N ARG A 120 -9.51 -15.17 -8.74
CA ARG A 120 -9.85 -16.51 -8.25
C ARG A 120 -10.20 -16.45 -6.77
#